data_AF-A0A1H5ZZI4-F1
#
_entry.id   AF-A0A1H5ZZI4-F1
#
_cell.length_a   1.000
_cell.length_b   1.000
_cell.length_c   1.000
_cell.angle_alpha   90.00
_cell.angle_beta   90.00
_cell.angle_gamma   90.00
#
_symmetry.space_group_name_H-M   'P 1'
#
loop_
_entity.id
_entity.type
_entity.pdbx_description
1 polymer ?
#
loop_
_entity_poly.entity_id
_entity_poly.type
_entity_poly.pdbx_seq_one_letter_code
_entity_poly.pdbx_strand_id
1 'polypeptide(L)'
;MSTVLRPLSRAQTYRNLLYLLIMFPLGIAYFVLLTVGTVLGLGLTVVLVGVPLLIGVILGSRYLSAFERELTNALLNLDIRPPEDAITDETTLWPQIRVRVVARSTWKGIVYLVLKLPLGILVFSLLIASLSVSAGLLLAPFIYTVPSTGIELGIWTIDTLTEAVIAVPIGMIGLITSMSLFNVTARLLGKIALILL
;
A
#
# COMPACT_ATOMS: atom_id res chain seq x y z
N MET A 1 21.08 -25.35 6.08
CA MET A 1 20.01 -24.98 7.05
C MET A 1 19.84 -23.46 7.25
N SER A 2 20.33 -22.58 6.35
CA SER A 2 20.40 -21.12 6.59
C SER A 2 19.55 -20.26 5.63
N THR A 3 18.81 -20.87 4.70
CA THR A 3 18.03 -20.15 3.68
C THR A 3 16.64 -19.76 4.17
N VAL A 4 16.06 -20.55 5.09
CA VAL A 4 14.66 -20.43 5.53
C VAL A 4 14.44 -19.27 6.53
N LEU A 5 15.46 -18.93 7.34
CA LEU A 5 15.36 -17.89 8.37
C LEU A 5 15.85 -16.50 7.93
N ARG A 6 16.49 -16.39 6.75
CA ARG A 6 16.96 -15.11 6.19
C ARG A 6 15.89 -14.01 6.02
N PRO A 7 14.61 -14.32 5.77
CA PRO A 7 13.57 -13.29 5.70
C PRO A 7 13.31 -12.61 7.05
N LEU A 8 13.44 -13.34 8.16
CA LEU A 8 13.09 -12.87 9.51
C LEU A 8 14.15 -11.90 10.09
N SER A 9 15.42 -12.04 9.68
CA SER A 9 16.52 -11.20 10.18
C SER A 9 16.81 -9.96 9.32
N ARG A 10 16.12 -9.78 8.19
CA ARG A 10 16.30 -8.60 7.34
C ARG A 10 15.40 -7.47 7.82
N ALA A 11 16.00 -6.36 8.23
CA ALA A 11 15.29 -5.10 8.50
C ALA A 11 14.34 -4.69 7.35
N GLN A 12 14.69 -5.04 6.12
CA GLN A 12 13.88 -4.79 4.93
C GLN A 12 12.49 -5.46 4.97
N THR A 13 12.35 -6.63 5.57
CA THR A 13 11.05 -7.32 5.67
C THR A 13 10.07 -6.51 6.52
N TYR A 14 10.54 -5.93 7.63
CA TYR A 14 9.72 -5.07 8.48
C TYR A 14 9.33 -3.76 7.79
N ARG A 15 10.25 -3.15 7.03
CA ARG A 15 9.95 -1.96 6.22
C ARG A 15 8.93 -2.26 5.12
N ASN A 16 9.03 -3.42 4.49
CA ASN A 16 8.04 -3.87 3.51
C ASN A 16 6.67 -4.04 4.17
N LEU A 17 6.58 -4.73 5.32
CA LEU A 17 5.31 -4.89 6.04
C LEU A 17 4.72 -3.54 6.45
N LEU A 18 5.54 -2.62 6.96
CA LEU A 18 5.13 -1.26 7.30
C LEU A 18 4.58 -0.51 6.09
N TYR A 19 5.27 -0.61 4.93
CA TYR A 19 4.78 -0.03 3.68
C TYR A 19 3.42 -0.60 3.28
N LEU A 20 3.24 -1.93 3.31
CA LEU A 20 1.97 -2.57 2.96
C LEU A 20 0.84 -2.19 3.92
N LEU A 21 1.16 -2.02 5.21
CA LEU A 21 0.19 -1.60 6.23
C LEU A 21 -0.28 -0.16 6.02
N ILE A 22 0.66 0.76 5.79
CA ILE A 22 0.36 2.19 5.58
C ILE A 22 -0.24 2.45 4.19
N MET A 23 0.03 1.58 3.20
CA MET A 23 -0.47 1.74 1.84
C MET A 23 -2.00 1.88 1.78
N PHE A 24 -2.73 1.16 2.63
CA PHE A 24 -4.19 1.21 2.68
C PHE A 24 -4.75 2.55 3.18
N PRO A 25 -4.45 3.02 4.41
CA PRO A 25 -4.96 4.31 4.89
C PRO A 25 -4.52 5.47 3.99
N LEU A 26 -3.30 5.38 3.44
CA LEU A 26 -2.77 6.39 2.55
C LEU A 26 -3.46 6.38 1.18
N GLY A 27 -3.77 5.20 0.64
CA GLY A 27 -4.60 5.04 -0.55
C GLY A 27 -6.00 5.64 -0.38
N ILE A 28 -6.63 5.46 0.80
CA ILE A 28 -7.90 6.12 1.12
C ILE A 28 -7.76 7.64 1.09
N ALA A 29 -6.77 8.18 1.80
CA ALA A 29 -6.56 9.62 1.87
C ALA A 29 -6.39 10.24 0.48
N TYR A 30 -5.57 9.63 -0.37
CA TYR A 30 -5.32 10.12 -1.73
C TYR A 30 -6.56 10.03 -2.62
N PHE A 31 -7.25 8.89 -2.57
CA PHE A 31 -8.46 8.70 -3.35
C PHE A 31 -9.54 9.71 -2.95
N VAL A 32 -9.78 9.88 -1.64
CA VAL A 32 -10.77 10.85 -1.14
C VAL A 32 -10.40 12.28 -1.56
N LEU A 33 -9.14 12.71 -1.35
CA LEU A 33 -8.70 14.06 -1.74
C LEU A 33 -8.87 14.31 -3.25
N LEU A 34 -8.44 13.36 -4.08
CA LEU A 34 -8.55 13.49 -5.54
C LEU A 34 -10.01 13.46 -6.01
N THR A 35 -10.81 12.50 -5.53
CA THR A 35 -12.20 12.36 -5.95
C THR A 35 -13.05 13.53 -5.47
N VAL A 36 -12.98 13.87 -4.18
CA VAL A 36 -13.74 15.01 -3.62
C VAL A 36 -13.29 16.32 -4.25
N GLY A 37 -11.99 16.57 -4.34
CA GLY A 37 -11.46 17.79 -4.95
C GLY A 37 -11.86 17.92 -6.42
N THR A 38 -11.85 16.83 -7.18
CA THR A 38 -12.25 16.83 -8.60
C THR A 38 -13.75 17.04 -8.74
N VAL A 39 -14.58 16.32 -7.99
CA VAL A 39 -16.06 16.46 -8.05
C VAL A 39 -16.49 17.86 -7.63
N LEU A 40 -15.93 18.40 -6.54
CA LEU A 40 -16.20 19.77 -6.10
C LEU A 40 -15.69 20.80 -7.11
N GLY A 41 -14.49 20.61 -7.66
CA GLY A 41 -13.92 21.49 -8.68
C GLY A 41 -14.78 21.54 -9.94
N LEU A 42 -15.25 20.38 -10.42
CA LEU A 42 -16.16 20.31 -11.56
C LEU A 42 -17.51 20.97 -11.23
N GLY A 43 -18.09 20.70 -10.05
CA GLY A 43 -19.36 21.30 -9.63
C GLY A 43 -19.30 22.82 -9.48
N LEU A 44 -18.20 23.35 -8.95
CA LEU A 44 -17.98 24.78 -8.76
C LEU A 44 -17.52 25.51 -10.03
N THR A 45 -17.26 24.79 -11.13
CA THR A 45 -16.86 25.41 -12.40
C THR A 45 -17.98 26.28 -12.98
N VAL A 46 -19.24 25.96 -12.66
CA VAL A 46 -20.42 26.79 -13.02
C VAL A 46 -20.30 28.22 -12.49
N VAL A 47 -19.62 28.41 -11.35
CA VAL A 47 -19.42 29.72 -10.70
C VAL A 47 -18.00 30.26 -10.96
N LEU A 48 -17.27 29.70 -11.93
CA LEU A 48 -15.86 30.01 -12.27
C LEU A 48 -14.81 29.70 -11.18
N VAL A 49 -15.21 29.52 -9.91
CA VAL A 49 -14.33 29.16 -8.78
C VAL A 49 -13.79 27.72 -8.91
N GLY A 50 -14.48 26.85 -9.64
CA GLY A 50 -14.06 25.46 -9.85
C GLY A 50 -12.72 25.32 -10.58
N VAL A 51 -12.38 26.24 -11.49
CA VAL A 51 -11.13 26.16 -12.27
C VAL A 51 -9.90 26.29 -11.36
N PRO A 52 -9.76 27.32 -10.50
CA PRO A 52 -8.71 27.38 -9.49
C PRO A 52 -8.64 26.13 -8.59
N LEU A 53 -9.80 25.59 -8.19
CA LEU A 53 -9.84 24.40 -7.34
C LEU A 53 -9.28 23.17 -8.05
N LEU A 54 -9.64 22.94 -9.32
CA LEU A 54 -9.11 21.83 -10.13
C LEU A 54 -7.60 21.95 -10.35
N ILE A 55 -7.11 23.16 -10.62
CA ILE A 55 -5.67 23.42 -10.71
C ILE A 55 -4.99 23.08 -9.38
N GLY A 56 -5.59 23.48 -8.25
CA GLY A 56 -5.11 23.13 -6.92
C GLY A 56 -5.04 21.61 -6.69
N VAL A 57 -6.04 20.85 -7.13
CA VAL A 57 -6.05 19.38 -7.04
C VAL A 57 -4.93 18.75 -7.87
N ILE A 58 -4.72 19.22 -9.10
CA ILE A 58 -3.67 18.73 -9.99
C ILE A 58 -2.27 19.07 -9.47
N LEU A 59 -2.07 20.27 -8.94
CA LEU A 59 -0.79 20.65 -8.32
C LEU A 59 -0.57 19.87 -7.03
N GLY A 60 -1.61 19.74 -6.21
CA GLY A 60 -1.64 18.94 -4.99
C GLY A 60 -1.26 17.48 -5.24
N SER A 61 -1.79 16.88 -6.32
CA SER A 61 -1.46 15.50 -6.68
C SER A 61 0.02 15.32 -7.00
N ARG A 62 0.72 16.32 -7.55
CA ARG A 62 2.18 16.25 -7.75
C ARG A 62 2.94 16.21 -6.42
N TYR A 63 2.50 16.97 -5.42
CA TYR A 63 3.09 16.91 -4.08
C TYR A 63 2.85 15.56 -3.41
N LEU A 64 1.64 15.01 -3.52
CA LEU A 64 1.32 13.67 -3.03
C LEU A 64 2.17 12.61 -3.74
N SER A 65 2.32 12.69 -5.07
CA SER A 65 3.19 11.79 -5.84
C SER A 65 4.66 11.91 -5.43
N ALA A 66 5.15 13.11 -5.10
CA ALA A 66 6.51 13.31 -4.62
C ALA A 66 6.73 12.71 -3.22
N PHE A 67 5.82 12.96 -2.29
CA PHE A 67 5.81 12.33 -0.98
C PHE A 67 5.80 10.80 -1.10
N GLU A 68 5.02 10.28 -2.04
CA GLU A 68 4.92 8.84 -2.23
C GLU A 68 6.17 8.21 -2.82
N ARG A 69 6.88 8.97 -3.65
CA ARG A 69 8.22 8.61 -4.13
C ARG A 69 9.20 8.50 -2.97
N GLU A 70 9.21 9.48 -2.08
CA GLU A 70 10.08 9.49 -0.90
C GLU A 70 9.76 8.32 0.04
N LEU A 71 8.48 8.08 0.31
CA LEU A 71 8.03 6.96 1.14
C LEU A 71 8.47 5.62 0.54
N THR A 72 8.30 5.46 -0.77
CA THR A 72 8.69 4.25 -1.50
C THR A 72 10.21 4.08 -1.49
N ASN A 73 10.98 5.14 -1.75
CA ASN A 73 12.44 5.11 -1.70
C ASN A 73 12.94 4.76 -0.30
N ALA A 74 12.37 5.38 0.73
CA ALA A 74 12.72 5.12 2.12
C ALA A 74 12.38 3.68 2.53
N LEU A 75 11.16 3.21 2.30
CA LEU A 75 10.71 1.91 2.83
C LEU A 75 11.12 0.73 1.96
N LEU A 76 11.15 0.87 0.63
CA LEU A 76 11.52 -0.20 -0.30
C LEU A 76 12.98 -0.15 -0.76
N ASN A 77 13.75 0.84 -0.29
CA ASN A 77 15.16 1.03 -0.64
C ASN A 77 15.38 1.15 -2.16
N LEU A 78 14.54 1.99 -2.79
CA LEU A 78 14.60 2.34 -4.21
C LEU A 78 15.15 3.77 -4.38
N ASP A 79 15.60 4.07 -5.59
CA ASP A 79 16.02 5.42 -6.01
C ASP A 79 15.15 5.89 -7.20
N ILE A 80 13.88 6.13 -6.92
CA ILE A 80 12.97 6.73 -7.90
C ILE A 80 13.27 8.23 -7.92
N ARG A 81 13.73 8.73 -9.07
CA ARG A 81 14.08 10.14 -9.26
C ARG A 81 12.85 10.98 -9.59
N PRO A 82 12.84 12.27 -9.22
CA PRO A 82 11.81 13.18 -9.69
C PRO A 82 11.74 13.21 -11.22
N PRO A 83 10.53 13.34 -11.81
CA PRO A 83 10.36 13.51 -13.25
C PRO A 83 11.13 14.73 -13.78
N GLU A 84 11.69 14.64 -14.99
CA GLU A 84 12.41 15.74 -15.62
C GLU A 84 11.54 16.99 -15.81
N ASP A 85 10.24 16.79 -16.06
CA ASP A 85 9.23 17.86 -16.18
C ASP A 85 8.84 18.51 -14.82
N ALA A 86 9.52 18.15 -13.73
CA ALA A 86 9.48 18.90 -12.47
C ALA A 86 10.29 20.21 -12.54
N ILE A 87 11.30 20.26 -13.42
CA ILE A 87 12.19 21.41 -13.61
C ILE A 87 11.62 22.27 -14.74
N THR A 88 11.48 23.57 -14.52
CA THR A 88 11.00 24.50 -15.54
C THR A 88 11.81 25.79 -15.48
N ASP A 89 12.24 26.27 -16.64
CA ASP A 89 13.00 27.53 -16.77
C ASP A 89 12.08 28.76 -16.87
N GLU A 90 10.77 28.53 -16.82
CA GLU A 90 9.74 29.57 -16.89
C GLU A 90 9.78 30.46 -15.65
N THR A 91 9.97 31.77 -15.84
CA THR A 91 10.02 32.75 -14.73
C THR A 91 8.65 33.24 -14.28
N THR A 92 7.62 33.04 -15.11
CA THR A 92 6.25 33.54 -14.87
C THR A 92 5.32 32.45 -14.34
N LEU A 93 4.49 32.78 -13.33
CA LEU A 93 3.63 31.82 -12.61
C LEU A 93 2.67 31.04 -13.52
N TRP A 94 2.00 31.71 -14.47
CA TRP A 94 1.00 31.05 -15.32
C TRP A 94 1.56 30.00 -16.29
N PRO A 95 2.62 30.31 -17.05
CA PRO A 95 3.34 29.33 -17.86
C PRO A 95 3.82 28.11 -17.05
N GLN A 96 4.37 28.34 -15.86
CA GLN A 96 4.80 27.25 -14.96
C GLN A 96 3.64 26.30 -14.60
N ILE A 97 2.49 26.84 -14.20
CA ILE A 97 1.31 26.03 -13.86
C ILE A 97 0.85 25.22 -15.08
N ARG A 98 0.77 25.85 -16.25
CA ARG A 98 0.33 25.19 -17.49
C ARG A 98 1.22 24.01 -17.85
N VAL A 99 2.55 24.18 -17.81
CA VAL A 99 3.52 23.11 -18.08
C VAL A 99 3.29 21.94 -17.13
N ARG A 100 3.11 22.21 -15.84
CA ARG A 100 2.89 21.18 -14.81
C ARG A 100 1.54 20.46 -14.96
N VAL A 101 0.49 21.16 -15.36
CA VAL A 101 -0.85 20.57 -15.52
C VAL A 101 -0.93 19.65 -16.74
N VAL A 102 -0.26 20.02 -17.84
CA VAL A 102 -0.27 19.25 -19.09
C VAL A 102 0.80 18.14 -19.11
N ALA A 103 1.78 18.21 -18.19
CA ALA A 103 2.85 17.22 -18.04
C ALA A 103 2.32 15.79 -17.90
N ARG A 104 2.90 14.86 -18.67
CA ARG A 104 2.53 13.43 -18.63
C ARG A 104 2.81 12.81 -17.27
N SER A 105 3.83 13.27 -16.55
CA SER A 105 4.15 12.80 -15.19
C SER A 105 3.02 13.06 -14.20
N THR A 106 2.34 14.21 -14.31
CA THR A 106 1.23 14.59 -13.43
C THR A 106 0.06 13.61 -13.57
N TRP A 107 -0.31 13.27 -14.80
CA TRP A 107 -1.39 12.31 -15.06
C TRP A 107 -1.01 10.88 -14.66
N LYS A 108 0.24 10.46 -14.88
CA LYS A 108 0.74 9.18 -14.35
C LYS A 108 0.69 9.13 -12.83
N GLY A 109 1.08 10.22 -12.16
CA GLY A 109 1.01 10.36 -10.71
C GLY A 109 -0.42 10.27 -10.19
N ILE A 110 -1.38 10.97 -10.82
CA ILE A 110 -2.81 10.87 -10.48
C ILE A 110 -3.30 9.42 -10.64
N VAL A 111 -2.98 8.76 -11.75
CA VAL A 111 -3.35 7.36 -11.98
C VAL A 111 -2.76 6.45 -10.89
N TYR A 112 -1.50 6.65 -10.52
CA TYR A 112 -0.88 5.91 -9.42
C TYR A 112 -1.60 6.12 -8.09
N LEU A 113 -1.91 7.37 -7.73
CA LEU A 113 -2.60 7.71 -6.49
C LEU A 113 -4.01 7.08 -6.42
N VAL A 114 -4.75 7.10 -7.53
CA VAL A 114 -6.06 6.45 -7.64
C VAL A 114 -5.94 4.93 -7.55
N LEU A 115 -4.97 4.32 -8.24
CA LEU A 115 -4.71 2.87 -8.19
C LEU A 115 -4.21 2.40 -6.83
N LYS A 116 -3.66 3.30 -6.00
CA LYS A 116 -3.14 2.95 -4.68
C LYS A 116 -4.24 2.42 -3.76
N LEU A 117 -5.47 2.92 -3.86
CA LEU A 117 -6.58 2.44 -3.05
C LEU A 117 -6.95 0.96 -3.36
N PRO A 118 -7.33 0.57 -4.59
CA PRO A 118 -7.68 -0.82 -4.87
C PRO A 118 -6.52 -1.78 -4.62
N LEU A 119 -5.29 -1.40 -4.96
CA LEU A 119 -4.11 -2.21 -4.63
C LEU A 119 -3.92 -2.32 -3.11
N GLY A 120 -4.07 -1.21 -2.39
CA GLY A 120 -3.99 -1.17 -0.93
C GLY A 120 -5.01 -2.08 -0.27
N ILE A 121 -6.27 -2.07 -0.74
CA ILE A 121 -7.34 -2.96 -0.25
C ILE A 121 -6.95 -4.43 -0.42
N LEU A 122 -6.54 -4.83 -1.63
CA LEU A 122 -6.17 -6.21 -1.93
C LEU A 122 -5.01 -6.70 -1.05
N VAL A 123 -3.96 -5.90 -0.97
CA VAL A 123 -2.74 -6.22 -0.24
C VAL A 123 -2.98 -6.25 1.26
N PHE A 124 -3.70 -5.26 1.79
CA PHE A 124 -4.03 -5.17 3.21
C PHE A 124 -4.96 -6.30 3.66
N SER A 125 -5.95 -6.66 2.84
CA SER A 125 -6.84 -7.78 3.11
C SER A 125 -6.06 -9.10 3.17
N LEU A 126 -5.15 -9.32 2.22
CA LEU A 126 -4.27 -10.48 2.21
C LEU A 126 -3.30 -10.49 3.41
N LEU A 127 -2.77 -9.33 3.78
CA LEU A 127 -1.91 -9.14 4.95
C LEU A 127 -2.62 -9.55 6.23
N ILE A 128 -3.81 -8.98 6.48
CA ILE A 128 -4.59 -9.29 7.67
C ILE A 128 -5.05 -10.74 7.66
N ALA A 129 -5.62 -11.24 6.57
CA ALA A 129 -6.11 -12.62 6.49
C ALA A 129 -4.99 -13.62 6.81
N SER A 130 -3.81 -13.43 6.21
CA SER A 130 -2.68 -14.31 6.50
C SER A 130 -2.18 -14.19 7.94
N LEU A 131 -2.13 -12.97 8.49
CA LEU A 131 -1.65 -12.76 9.86
C LEU A 131 -2.63 -13.35 10.86
N SER A 132 -3.93 -13.18 10.64
CA SER A 132 -5.00 -13.76 11.45
C SER A 132 -4.98 -15.29 11.46
N VAL A 133 -4.85 -15.94 10.29
CA VAL A 133 -4.76 -17.41 10.21
C VAL A 133 -3.52 -17.92 10.94
N SER A 134 -2.39 -17.26 10.72
CA SER A 134 -1.13 -17.64 11.36
C SER A 134 -1.15 -17.47 12.88
N ALA A 135 -1.68 -16.33 13.35
CA ALA A 135 -1.84 -16.06 14.77
C ALA A 135 -2.81 -17.04 15.42
N GLY A 136 -3.92 -17.37 14.74
CA GLY A 136 -4.88 -18.38 15.21
C GLY A 136 -4.23 -19.75 15.40
N LEU A 137 -3.46 -20.22 14.42
CA LEU A 137 -2.75 -21.50 14.49
C LEU A 137 -1.66 -21.53 15.58
N LEU A 138 -0.94 -20.41 15.76
CA LEU A 138 0.08 -20.31 16.80
C LEU A 138 -0.51 -20.24 18.21
N LEU A 139 -1.65 -19.60 18.37
CA LEU A 139 -2.35 -19.49 19.65
C LEU A 139 -3.27 -20.68 19.93
N ALA A 140 -3.43 -21.60 18.97
CA ALA A 140 -4.27 -22.80 19.11
C ALA A 140 -4.00 -23.60 20.40
N PRO A 141 -2.75 -23.85 20.83
CA PRO A 141 -2.48 -24.58 22.07
C PRO A 141 -2.90 -23.85 23.35
N PHE A 142 -3.22 -22.55 23.28
CA PHE A 142 -3.66 -21.76 24.41
C PHE A 142 -5.18 -21.54 24.43
N ILE A 143 -5.83 -21.55 23.25
CA ILE A 143 -7.24 -21.21 23.10
C ILE A 143 -8.15 -22.45 23.00
N TYR A 144 -7.60 -23.64 22.71
CA TYR A 144 -8.38 -24.88 22.55
C TYR A 144 -9.22 -25.29 23.78
N THR A 145 -8.92 -24.74 24.97
CA THR A 145 -9.64 -25.04 26.22
C THR A 145 -10.92 -24.23 26.40
N VAL A 146 -11.20 -23.25 25.53
CA VAL A 146 -12.40 -22.42 25.60
C VAL A 146 -13.54 -23.11 24.83
N PRO A 147 -14.57 -23.66 25.50
CA PRO A 147 -15.56 -24.56 24.89
C PRO A 147 -16.46 -23.93 23.82
N SER A 148 -16.48 -22.60 23.72
CA SER A 148 -17.28 -21.83 22.75
C SER A 148 -16.46 -21.30 21.56
N THR A 149 -15.16 -21.61 21.48
CA THR A 149 -14.24 -21.15 20.42
C THR A 149 -13.34 -22.28 19.96
N GLY A 150 -13.92 -23.42 19.56
CA GLY A 150 -13.20 -24.29 18.62
C GLY A 150 -12.74 -23.41 17.45
N ILE A 151 -11.45 -23.46 17.10
CA ILE A 151 -10.94 -22.68 15.97
C ILE A 151 -11.49 -23.35 14.71
N GLU A 152 -12.68 -22.95 14.29
CA GLU A 152 -13.32 -23.41 13.05
C GLU A 152 -12.63 -22.72 11.88
N LEU A 153 -11.60 -23.36 11.32
CA LEU A 153 -10.94 -22.90 10.08
C LEU A 153 -11.76 -23.28 8.84
N GLY A 154 -13.08 -23.27 8.95
CA GLY A 154 -14.07 -23.69 7.94
C GLY A 154 -14.04 -25.20 7.62
N ILE A 155 -12.85 -25.77 7.39
CA ILE A 155 -12.63 -27.15 6.95
C ILE A 155 -12.01 -28.03 8.05
N TRP A 156 -11.53 -27.42 9.14
CA TRP A 156 -10.84 -28.12 10.22
C TRP A 156 -11.21 -27.49 11.56
N THR A 157 -11.64 -28.32 12.50
CA THR A 157 -11.87 -27.94 13.90
C THR A 157 -10.71 -28.48 14.73
N ILE A 158 -10.14 -27.62 15.58
CA ILE A 158 -9.04 -28.01 16.47
C ILE A 158 -9.67 -28.30 17.82
N ASP A 159 -10.01 -29.56 18.06
CA ASP A 159 -10.74 -29.99 19.26
C ASP A 159 -9.83 -30.78 20.22
N THR A 160 -8.64 -31.17 19.77
CA THR A 160 -7.71 -31.99 20.54
C THR A 160 -6.32 -31.34 20.71
N LEU A 161 -5.64 -31.69 21.81
CA LEU A 161 -4.25 -31.26 22.08
C LEU A 161 -3.31 -31.65 20.94
N THR A 162 -3.49 -32.84 20.35
CA THR A 162 -2.67 -33.34 19.24
C THR A 162 -2.84 -32.48 17.98
N GLU A 163 -4.07 -32.10 17.63
CA GLU A 163 -4.35 -31.20 16.51
C GLU A 163 -3.78 -29.81 16.77
N ALA A 164 -3.86 -29.30 18.00
CA ALA A 164 -3.28 -28.02 18.37
C ALA A 164 -1.74 -28.00 18.23
N VAL A 165 -1.06 -29.10 18.57
CA VAL A 165 0.40 -29.23 18.39
C VAL A 165 0.78 -29.32 16.91
N ILE A 166 -0.04 -29.95 16.06
CA ILE A 166 0.17 -30.03 14.61
C ILE A 166 -0.15 -28.70 13.90
N ALA A 167 -1.08 -27.91 14.45
CA ALA A 167 -1.44 -26.58 13.94
C ALA A 167 -0.26 -25.59 13.99
N VAL A 168 0.60 -25.68 15.02
CA VAL A 168 1.76 -24.79 15.21
C VAL A 168 2.76 -24.84 14.05
N PRO A 169 3.30 -25.99 13.61
CA PRO A 169 4.20 -26.04 12.46
C PRO A 169 3.52 -25.62 11.15
N ILE A 170 2.22 -25.91 10.97
CA ILE A 170 1.46 -25.45 9.80
C ILE A 170 1.36 -23.92 9.79
N GLY A 171 1.04 -23.31 10.94
CA GLY A 171 1.01 -21.85 11.09
C GLY A 171 2.37 -21.21 10.84
N MET A 172 3.46 -21.84 11.30
CA MET A 172 4.83 -21.39 10.99
C MET A 172 5.14 -21.41 9.49
N ILE A 173 4.77 -22.49 8.79
CA ILE A 173 4.95 -22.59 7.33
C ILE A 173 4.11 -21.53 6.62
N GLY A 174 2.88 -21.30 7.08
CA GLY A 174 2.01 -20.22 6.63
C GLY A 174 2.68 -18.86 6.75
N LEU A 175 3.21 -18.50 7.93
CA LEU A 175 3.92 -17.24 8.14
C LEU A 175 5.10 -17.05 7.20
N ILE A 176 5.95 -18.07 7.06
CA ILE A 176 7.13 -18.01 6.19
C ILE A 176 6.70 -17.78 4.73
N THR A 177 5.65 -18.49 4.29
CA THR A 177 5.12 -18.39 2.93
C THR A 177 4.55 -16.99 2.68
N SER A 178 3.78 -16.47 3.63
CA SER A 178 3.18 -15.15 3.54
C SER A 178 4.21 -14.03 3.61
N MET A 179 5.25 -14.15 4.42
CA MET A 179 6.38 -13.22 4.40
C MET A 179 7.07 -13.18 3.03
N SER A 180 7.25 -14.34 2.39
CA SER A 180 7.77 -14.40 1.02
C SER A 180 6.83 -13.68 0.04
N LEU A 181 5.52 -13.96 0.14
CA LEU A 181 4.49 -13.34 -0.67
C LEU A 181 4.47 -11.81 -0.52
N PHE A 182 4.49 -11.29 0.71
CA PHE A 182 4.53 -9.85 0.98
C PHE A 182 5.81 -9.20 0.47
N ASN A 183 6.95 -9.88 0.56
CA ASN A 183 8.20 -9.39 -0.03
C ASN A 183 8.16 -9.37 -1.56
N VAL A 184 7.43 -10.27 -2.21
CA VAL A 184 7.19 -10.23 -3.67
C VAL A 184 6.23 -9.09 -4.01
N THR A 185 5.13 -8.95 -3.28
CA THR A 185 4.14 -7.88 -3.45
C THR A 185 4.78 -6.50 -3.30
N ALA A 186 5.59 -6.28 -2.27
CA ALA A 186 6.31 -5.03 -2.07
C ALA A 186 7.23 -4.70 -3.27
N ARG A 187 7.90 -5.70 -3.85
CA ARG A 187 8.71 -5.53 -5.07
C ARG A 187 7.87 -5.18 -6.29
N LEU A 188 6.70 -5.81 -6.46
CA LEU A 188 5.78 -5.50 -7.56
C LEU A 188 5.25 -4.07 -7.45
N LEU A 189 4.87 -3.65 -6.25
CA LEU A 189 4.43 -2.28 -5.98
C LEU A 189 5.55 -1.26 -6.22
N GLY A 190 6.79 -1.58 -5.83
CA GLY A 190 7.96 -0.77 -6.14
C GLY A 190 8.19 -0.58 -7.64
N LYS A 191 7.95 -1.63 -8.46
CA LYS A 191 8.02 -1.52 -9.92
C LYS A 191 6.91 -0.63 -10.49
N ILE A 192 5.69 -0.75 -9.98
CA ILE A 192 4.56 0.11 -10.39
C ILE A 192 4.88 1.57 -10.07
N ALA A 193 5.41 1.84 -8.86
CA ALA A 193 5.85 3.16 -8.46
C ALA A 193 6.93 3.70 -9.40
N LEU A 194 7.94 2.91 -9.75
CA LEU A 194 9.02 3.31 -10.66
C LEU A 194 8.54 3.66 -12.09
N ILE A 195 7.43 3.08 -12.55
CA ILE A 195 6.88 3.35 -13.88
C ILE A 195 6.00 4.62 -13.90
N LEU A 196 5.36 4.93 -12.77
CA LEU A 196 4.30 5.92 -12.67
C LEU A 196 4.67 7.19 -11.88
N LEU A 197 5.74 7.18 -11.06
CA LEU A 197 6.21 8.30 -10.21
C LEU A 197 7.58 8.80 -10.64
#